data_AF-A0A0T2ICB3-F1
#
_entry.id   AF-A0A0T2ICB3-F1
#
_cell.length_a   1.000
_cell.length_b   1.000
_cell.length_c   1.000
_cell.angle_alpha   90.00
_cell.angle_beta   90.00
_cell.angle_gamma   90.00
#
_symmetry.space_group_name_H-M   'P 1'
#
loop_
_entity.id
_entity.type
_entity.pdbx_description
1 polymer ?
#
loop_
_entity_poly.entity_id
_entity_poly.type
_entity_poly.pdbx_seq_one_letter_code
_entity_poly.pdbx_strand_id
1 'polypeptide(L)'
;MDDRPGRRRPTSAPMRVVWAVVAFAGAGVLGLLLVLPRTRVLRPRRVLACDLCQRRHRRLLAAMVVLALLSVVGLGLRVSQKARALPACVAPISISEGRTIADPVMPARSSVRSRVRSLLTAPVSGLALGFAELKGRGLCSVGDPQITLAFIPAAKDLPGSMVGEVFLASPTPRVNPVRARLLAQHESRHVDQWAVFTLVGGIALLPVAYLVDDTLFPGSENHFEQAAGLDDGGYRPVPDPPVGPQRWAVGLWVGVLLLLARRRIRWAVRTAVRRRSTHSPGRCPVHTTGWT
;
A
#
# COMPACT_ATOMS: atom_id res chain seq x y z
N MET A 1 54.43 -1.97 2.44
CA MET A 1 53.39 -1.14 3.08
C MET A 1 52.08 -1.90 2.96
N ASP A 2 51.72 -2.59 4.04
CA ASP A 2 50.62 -3.55 4.09
C ASP A 2 49.34 -2.78 4.46
N ASP A 3 48.62 -2.32 3.45
CA ASP A 3 47.38 -1.53 3.61
C ASP A 3 46.26 -2.48 4.07
N ARG A 4 46.22 -2.77 5.38
CA ARG A 4 45.21 -3.63 5.97
C ARG A 4 43.84 -2.98 5.74
N PRO A 5 42.97 -3.56 4.89
CA PRO A 5 41.70 -2.94 4.55
C PRO A 5 40.90 -2.72 5.82
N GLY A 6 40.64 -1.44 6.12
CA GLY A 6 39.99 -0.97 7.33
C GLY A 6 38.78 -1.83 7.68
N ARG A 7 38.86 -2.48 8.85
CA ARG A 7 37.82 -3.34 9.41
C ARG A 7 36.56 -2.50 9.59
N ARG A 8 35.68 -2.47 8.59
CA ARG A 8 34.42 -1.70 8.65
C ARG A 8 33.67 -2.15 9.91
N ARG A 9 33.47 -1.21 10.84
CA ARG A 9 32.83 -1.47 12.12
C ARG A 9 31.43 -2.05 11.88
N PRO A 10 30.98 -3.02 12.71
CA PRO A 10 29.58 -3.42 12.72
C PRO A 10 28.70 -2.16 12.86
N THR A 11 27.59 -2.10 12.13
CA THR A 11 26.65 -0.98 12.17
C THR A 11 26.36 -0.59 13.61
N SER A 12 26.57 0.68 13.95
CA SER A 12 26.33 1.21 15.28
C SER A 12 24.87 0.96 15.71
N ALA A 13 24.62 0.87 17.03
CA ALA A 13 23.27 0.74 17.57
C ALA A 13 22.25 1.74 16.97
N PRO A 14 22.55 3.05 16.83
CA PRO A 14 21.61 4.00 16.23
C PRO A 14 21.28 3.66 14.76
N MET A 15 22.27 3.22 13.98
CA MET A 15 22.03 2.81 12.59
C MET A 15 21.05 1.64 12.51
N ARG A 16 21.09 0.69 13.45
CA ARG A 16 20.12 -0.43 13.50
C ARG A 16 18.69 0.05 13.78
N VAL A 17 18.53 1.05 14.66
CA VAL A 17 17.23 1.66 14.96
C VAL A 17 16.69 2.37 13.72
N VAL A 18 17.52 3.19 13.06
CA VAL A 18 17.14 3.86 11.80
C VAL A 18 16.67 2.85 10.76
N TRP A 19 17.39 1.73 10.58
CA TRP A 19 16.97 0.69 9.63
C TRP A 19 15.67 -0.01 10.01
N ALA A 20 15.42 -0.24 11.30
CA ALA A 20 14.15 -0.80 11.75
C ALA A 20 12.99 0.16 11.45
N VAL A 21 13.16 1.46 11.73
CA VAL A 21 12.16 2.49 11.44
C VAL A 21 11.89 2.58 9.94
N VAL A 22 12.93 2.64 9.10
CA VAL A 22 12.77 2.69 7.63
C VAL A 22 12.06 1.43 7.10
N ALA A 23 12.44 0.25 7.62
CA ALA A 23 11.82 -1.01 7.19
C ALA A 23 10.34 -1.09 7.57
N PHE A 24 9.98 -0.64 8.77
CA PHE A 24 8.60 -0.60 9.22
C PHE A 24 7.78 0.46 8.46
N ALA A 25 8.30 1.68 8.33
CA ALA A 25 7.61 2.75 7.62
C ALA A 25 7.38 2.40 6.14
N GLY A 26 8.36 1.75 5.50
CA GLY A 26 8.24 1.38 4.08
C GLY A 26 7.43 0.11 3.82
N ALA A 27 7.56 -0.91 4.67
CA ALA A 27 7.05 -2.27 4.39
C ALA A 27 6.37 -2.96 5.60
N GLY A 28 6.00 -2.20 6.63
CA GLY A 28 5.27 -2.69 7.81
C GLY A 28 6.04 -3.75 8.60
N VAL A 29 5.27 -4.64 9.25
CA VAL A 29 5.82 -5.79 10.00
C VAL A 29 6.65 -6.71 9.11
N LEU A 30 6.23 -6.95 7.86
CA LEU A 30 6.99 -7.75 6.90
C LEU A 30 8.39 -7.14 6.63
N GLY A 31 8.49 -5.82 6.52
CA GLY A 31 9.76 -5.12 6.41
C GLY A 31 10.71 -5.41 7.58
N LEU A 32 10.20 -5.34 8.81
CA LEU A 32 10.96 -5.67 10.01
C LEU A 32 11.45 -7.13 9.99
N LEU A 33 10.58 -8.07 9.66
CA LEU A 33 10.92 -9.50 9.55
C LEU A 33 11.96 -9.77 8.45
N LEU A 34 11.99 -8.96 7.39
CA LEU A 34 12.98 -9.09 6.31
C LEU A 34 14.34 -8.47 6.64
N VAL A 35 14.39 -7.47 7.52
CA VAL A 35 15.60 -6.70 7.84
C VAL A 35 16.26 -7.19 9.14
N LEU A 36 15.49 -7.49 10.19
CA LEU A 36 16.03 -7.85 11.52
C LEU A 36 16.85 -9.16 11.54
N PRO A 37 16.44 -10.26 10.88
CA PRO A 37 17.26 -11.48 10.84
C PRO A 37 18.52 -11.29 10.00
N ARG A 38 18.47 -10.43 8.97
CA ARG A 38 19.62 -10.14 8.10
C ARG A 38 20.68 -9.29 8.79
N THR A 39 20.29 -8.44 9.73
CA THR A 39 21.25 -7.68 10.55
C THR A 39 21.88 -8.54 11.65
N ARG A 40 21.23 -9.62 12.08
CA ARG A 40 21.71 -10.50 13.18
C ARG A 40 22.43 -11.77 12.72
N VAL A 41 21.96 -12.47 11.67
CA VAL A 41 22.36 -13.86 11.39
C VAL A 41 23.19 -14.04 10.10
N LEU A 42 22.96 -13.23 9.07
CA LEU A 42 23.75 -13.32 7.84
C LEU A 42 25.03 -12.50 7.98
N ARG A 43 26.16 -13.16 8.27
CA ARG A 43 27.51 -12.56 8.33
C ARG A 43 27.68 -11.53 7.19
N PRO A 44 27.69 -10.20 7.48
CA PRO A 44 27.81 -9.14 6.48
C PRO A 44 29.02 -9.34 5.55
N ARG A 45 30.06 -10.02 6.05
CA ARG A 45 31.29 -10.35 5.33
C ARG A 45 31.07 -11.06 4.00
N ARG A 46 30.07 -11.94 3.86
CA ARG A 46 29.85 -12.68 2.59
C ARG A 46 29.02 -11.92 1.57
N VAL A 47 28.09 -11.06 2.02
CA VAL A 47 27.25 -10.23 1.14
C VAL A 47 28.06 -9.04 0.59
N LEU A 48 28.97 -8.50 1.39
CA LEU A 48 29.85 -7.40 0.99
C LEU A 48 30.98 -7.81 0.04
N ALA A 49 31.31 -9.10 -0.03
CA ALA A 49 32.34 -9.62 -0.93
C ALA A 49 31.85 -9.82 -2.38
N CYS A 50 30.56 -9.60 -2.68
CA CYS A 50 30.02 -9.79 -4.02
C CYS A 50 29.24 -8.58 -4.53
N ASP A 51 29.70 -8.01 -5.63
CA ASP A 51 29.13 -6.80 -6.22
C ASP A 51 27.66 -6.93 -6.61
N LEU A 52 27.25 -8.11 -7.09
CA LEU A 52 25.86 -8.36 -7.49
C LEU A 52 24.92 -8.45 -6.27
N CYS A 53 25.35 -9.15 -5.22
CA CYS A 53 24.65 -9.19 -3.94
C CYS A 53 24.53 -7.79 -3.35
N GLN A 54 25.62 -7.02 -3.37
CA GLN A 54 25.66 -5.67 -2.87
C GLN A 54 24.74 -4.74 -3.67
N ARG A 55 24.75 -4.80 -5.02
CA ARG A 55 23.85 -4.03 -5.89
C ARG A 55 22.38 -4.35 -5.61
N ARG A 56 22.01 -5.63 -5.50
CA ARG A 56 20.63 -6.04 -5.17
C ARG A 56 20.20 -5.56 -3.78
N HIS A 57 21.09 -5.65 -2.80
CA HIS A 57 20.83 -5.15 -1.46
C HIS A 57 20.64 -3.63 -1.46
N ARG A 58 21.52 -2.87 -2.11
CA ARG A 58 21.38 -1.42 -2.29
C ARG A 58 20.06 -1.03 -2.95
N ARG A 59 19.63 -1.74 -4.00
CA ARG A 59 18.33 -1.51 -4.65
C ARG A 59 17.15 -1.75 -3.70
N LEU A 60 17.17 -2.83 -2.93
CA LEU A 60 16.13 -3.11 -1.93
C LEU A 60 16.10 -2.02 -0.84
N LEU A 61 17.26 -1.61 -0.34
CA LEU A 61 17.36 -0.53 0.63
C LEU A 61 16.84 0.78 0.07
N ALA A 62 17.24 1.14 -1.16
CA ALA A 62 16.75 2.33 -1.84
C ALA A 62 15.22 2.31 -1.98
N ALA A 63 14.63 1.17 -2.37
CA ALA A 63 13.18 1.03 -2.45
C ALA A 63 12.49 1.23 -1.09
N MET A 64 13.01 0.65 0.00
CA MET A 64 12.47 0.85 1.35
C MET A 64 12.60 2.31 1.81
N VAL A 65 13.72 2.97 1.51
CA VAL A 65 13.92 4.39 1.81
C VAL A 65 12.92 5.25 1.05
N VAL A 66 12.73 4.99 -0.25
CA VAL A 66 11.72 5.72 -1.06
C VAL A 66 10.33 5.55 -0.47
N LEU A 67 9.92 4.33 -0.11
CA LEU A 67 8.61 4.09 0.51
C LEU A 67 8.47 4.77 1.89
N ALA A 68 9.53 4.78 2.70
CA ALA A 68 9.54 5.49 3.97
C ALA A 68 9.43 7.01 3.77
N LEU A 69 10.16 7.58 2.80
CA LEU A 69 10.08 9.00 2.45
C LEU A 69 8.69 9.38 1.95
N LEU A 70 8.11 8.60 1.04
CA LEU A 70 6.73 8.77 0.60
C LEU A 70 5.75 8.72 1.77
N SER A 71 6.00 7.84 2.74
CA SER A 71 5.14 7.73 3.91
C SER A 71 5.22 8.97 4.81
N VAL A 72 6.42 9.53 5.00
CA VAL A 72 6.64 10.77 5.76
C VAL A 72 6.00 11.97 5.05
N VAL A 73 6.20 12.09 3.73
CA VAL A 73 5.58 13.15 2.91
C VAL A 73 4.06 13.07 3.00
N GLY A 74 3.51 11.87 2.81
CA GLY A 74 2.08 11.61 2.95
C GLY A 74 1.54 11.98 4.33
N LEU A 75 2.22 11.56 5.40
CA LEU A 75 1.83 11.94 6.76
C LEU A 75 1.82 13.46 6.95
N GLY A 76 2.86 14.16 6.47
CA GLY A 76 2.95 15.61 6.54
C GLY A 76 1.82 16.32 5.79
N LEU A 77 1.49 15.86 4.58
CA LEU A 77 0.35 16.38 3.80
C LEU A 77 -0.98 16.17 4.53
N ARG A 78 -1.18 15.00 5.15
CA ARG A 78 -2.40 14.72 5.92
C ARG A 78 -2.53 15.61 7.16
N VAL A 79 -1.44 15.83 7.89
CA VAL A 79 -1.43 16.74 9.05
C VAL A 79 -1.75 18.17 8.61
N SER A 80 -1.12 18.64 7.52
CA SER A 80 -1.38 19.96 6.93
C SER A 80 -2.85 20.13 6.54
N GLN A 81 -3.46 19.12 5.89
CA GLN A 81 -4.85 19.19 5.49
C GLN A 81 -5.81 19.18 6.69
N LYS A 82 -5.57 18.38 7.73
CA LYS A 82 -6.41 18.40 8.94
C LYS A 82 -6.45 19.78 9.61
N ALA A 83 -5.40 20.57 9.46
CA ALA A 83 -5.38 21.95 9.95
C ALA A 83 -6.27 22.91 9.12
N ARG A 84 -6.63 22.56 7.88
CA ARG A 84 -7.35 23.43 6.94
C ARG A 84 -8.89 23.30 6.94
N ALA A 85 -9.47 22.44 7.78
CA ALA A 85 -10.92 22.18 7.89
C ALA A 85 -11.66 22.15 6.53
N LEU A 86 -11.84 20.95 5.95
CA LEU A 86 -12.57 20.83 4.68
C LEU A 86 -14.05 21.18 4.84
N PRO A 87 -14.66 21.83 3.83
CA PRO A 87 -16.11 22.01 3.83
C PRO A 87 -16.81 20.66 3.80
N ALA A 88 -18.00 20.60 4.41
CA ALA A 88 -18.91 19.48 4.21
C ALA A 88 -19.31 19.42 2.72
N CYS A 89 -19.44 18.22 2.17
CA CYS A 89 -19.95 18.05 0.81
C CYS A 89 -21.42 18.48 0.79
N VAL A 90 -21.68 19.72 0.38
CA VAL A 90 -23.04 20.18 0.08
C VAL A 90 -23.35 19.68 -1.31
N ALA A 91 -24.24 18.69 -1.44
CA ALA A 91 -24.71 18.29 -2.75
C ALA A 91 -25.44 19.49 -3.40
N PRO A 92 -24.98 20.02 -4.55
CA PRO A 92 -25.90 20.76 -5.38
C PRO A 92 -26.93 19.74 -5.90
N ILE A 93 -28.15 19.81 -5.34
CA ILE A 93 -29.43 19.43 -5.94
C ILE A 93 -29.58 17.97 -6.45
N SER A 94 -30.41 17.17 -5.77
CA SER A 94 -31.34 16.28 -6.49
C SER A 94 -32.55 17.11 -6.90
N ILE A 95 -32.65 17.41 -8.19
CA ILE A 95 -33.80 18.06 -8.84
C ILE A 95 -34.99 17.09 -8.77
N SER A 96 -35.77 17.23 -7.70
CA SER A 96 -37.20 16.87 -7.65
C SER A 96 -37.91 17.62 -6.51
N GLU A 97 -37.20 18.11 -5.49
CA GLU A 97 -37.87 18.69 -4.29
C GLU A 97 -37.31 20.00 -3.73
N GLY A 98 -36.42 20.70 -4.45
CA GLY A 98 -36.12 22.12 -4.17
C GLY A 98 -35.59 22.48 -2.76
N ARG A 99 -35.25 21.50 -1.91
CA ARG A 99 -34.71 21.73 -0.57
C ARG A 99 -33.22 21.43 -0.54
N THR A 100 -32.45 22.44 -0.14
CA THR A 100 -31.07 22.29 0.32
C THR A 100 -31.08 21.57 1.67
N ILE A 101 -30.76 20.29 1.66
CA ILE A 101 -30.45 19.56 2.90
C ILE A 101 -28.97 19.82 3.19
N ALA A 102 -28.70 20.79 4.04
CA ALA A 102 -27.43 20.83 4.74
C ALA A 102 -27.42 19.63 5.67
N ASP A 103 -26.54 18.65 5.42
CA ASP A 103 -26.32 17.60 6.41
C ASP A 103 -25.90 18.28 7.71
N PRO A 104 -26.57 18.00 8.85
CA PRO A 104 -26.21 18.60 10.11
C PRO A 104 -24.74 18.27 10.42
N VAL A 105 -23.99 19.27 10.90
CA VAL A 105 -22.62 19.09 11.38
C VAL A 105 -22.65 18.05 12.49
N MET A 106 -22.38 16.80 12.15
CA MET A 106 -22.37 15.70 13.11
C MET A 106 -21.05 15.76 13.89
N PRO A 107 -21.08 15.94 15.21
CA PRO A 107 -19.87 15.92 16.01
C PRO A 107 -19.29 14.51 15.97
N ALA A 108 -18.10 14.38 15.38
CA ALA A 108 -17.40 13.11 15.30
C ALA A 108 -17.04 12.61 16.71
N ARG A 109 -17.79 11.63 17.24
CA ARG A 109 -17.31 10.83 18.37
C ARG A 109 -16.15 9.96 17.88
N SER A 110 -14.93 10.50 18.00
CA SER A 110 -13.72 9.78 17.60
C SER A 110 -13.45 8.61 18.54
N SER A 111 -13.88 7.41 18.16
CA SER A 111 -13.47 6.18 18.83
C SER A 111 -11.96 5.98 18.70
N VAL A 112 -11.35 5.28 19.66
CA VAL A 112 -9.92 4.90 19.61
C VAL A 112 -9.60 4.19 18.29
N ARG A 113 -10.49 3.30 17.83
CA ARG A 113 -10.39 2.63 16.52
C ARG A 113 -10.29 3.63 15.37
N SER A 114 -11.14 4.67 15.34
CA SER A 114 -11.10 5.69 14.28
C SER A 114 -9.78 6.47 14.26
N ARG A 115 -9.17 6.73 15.44
CA ARG A 115 -7.88 7.42 15.54
C ARG A 115 -6.73 6.53 15.07
N VAL A 116 -6.73 5.27 15.49
CA VAL A 116 -5.71 4.29 15.09
C VAL A 116 -5.73 4.07 13.59
N ARG A 117 -6.91 3.83 12.99
CA ARG A 117 -6.99 3.67 11.53
C ARG A 117 -6.56 4.95 10.79
N SER A 118 -6.97 6.14 11.25
CA SER A 118 -6.60 7.41 10.62
C SER A 118 -5.08 7.66 10.68
N LEU A 119 -4.43 7.25 11.77
CA LEU A 119 -2.97 7.31 11.88
C LEU A 119 -2.29 6.34 10.91
N LEU A 120 -2.76 5.09 10.85
CA LEU A 120 -2.18 4.06 9.98
C LEU A 120 -2.34 4.38 8.49
N THR A 121 -3.46 5.01 8.11
CA THR A 121 -3.74 5.38 6.71
C THR A 121 -3.30 6.80 6.36
N ALA A 122 -2.84 7.61 7.32
CA ALA A 122 -2.42 8.99 7.07
C ALA A 122 -1.38 9.13 5.96
N PRO A 123 -0.34 8.27 5.87
CA PRO A 123 0.62 8.31 4.76
C PRO A 123 -0.04 8.25 3.38
N VAL A 124 -0.83 7.21 3.11
CA VAL A 124 -1.48 7.05 1.79
C VAL A 124 -2.56 8.10 1.56
N SER A 125 -3.30 8.48 2.60
CA SER A 125 -4.34 9.50 2.52
C SER A 125 -3.75 10.85 2.12
N GLY A 126 -2.64 11.26 2.73
CA GLY A 126 -2.01 12.54 2.39
C GLY A 126 -1.38 12.57 1.00
N LEU A 127 -0.83 11.44 0.52
CA LEU A 127 -0.38 11.34 -0.88
C LEU A 127 -1.57 11.47 -1.86
N ALA A 128 -2.69 10.82 -1.56
CA ALA A 128 -3.92 10.93 -2.35
C ALA A 128 -4.47 12.36 -2.33
N LEU A 129 -4.46 13.04 -1.19
CA LEU A 129 -4.83 14.45 -1.07
C LEU A 129 -3.91 15.34 -1.90
N GLY A 130 -2.59 15.19 -1.80
CA GLY A 130 -1.65 15.97 -2.59
C GLY A 130 -1.85 15.75 -4.09
N PHE A 131 -2.11 14.51 -4.51
CA PHE A 131 -2.47 14.21 -5.89
C PHE A 131 -3.80 14.89 -6.30
N ALA A 132 -4.82 14.83 -5.44
CA ALA A 132 -6.12 15.45 -5.69
C ALA A 132 -6.08 16.98 -5.67
N GLU A 133 -5.23 17.62 -4.87
CA GLU A 133 -5.02 19.08 -4.92
C GLU A 133 -4.34 19.49 -6.24
N LEU A 134 -3.42 18.66 -6.75
CA LEU A 134 -2.70 18.92 -8.01
C LEU A 134 -3.53 18.63 -9.27
N LYS A 135 -4.48 17.69 -9.21
CA LYS A 135 -5.20 17.18 -10.39
C LYS A 135 -6.72 17.30 -10.30
N GLY A 136 -7.25 17.50 -9.10
CA GLY A 136 -8.68 17.50 -8.83
C GLY A 136 -9.33 18.87 -9.02
N ARG A 137 -10.64 18.90 -8.82
CA ARG A 137 -11.48 20.09 -8.95
C ARG A 137 -12.10 20.55 -7.63
N GLY A 138 -11.83 19.84 -6.54
CA GLY A 138 -12.34 20.17 -5.21
C GLY A 138 -12.20 19.02 -4.23
N LEU A 139 -12.20 19.37 -2.95
CA LEU A 139 -12.17 18.46 -1.81
C LEU A 139 -13.33 18.80 -0.89
N CYS A 140 -14.02 17.79 -0.38
CA CYS A 140 -15.03 17.98 0.66
C CYS A 140 -15.09 16.75 1.59
N SER A 141 -15.74 16.88 2.74
CA SER A 141 -15.90 15.79 3.71
C SER A 141 -17.35 15.30 3.78
N VAL A 142 -17.55 13.98 3.93
CA VAL A 142 -18.88 13.37 3.99
C VAL A 142 -18.93 12.19 4.97
N GLY A 143 -20.11 11.96 5.53
CA GLY A 143 -20.47 10.74 6.25
C GLY A 143 -19.98 10.65 7.70
N ASP A 144 -20.42 9.56 8.36
CA ASP A 144 -19.92 9.09 9.65
C ASP A 144 -19.65 7.58 9.57
N PRO A 145 -18.38 7.14 9.61
CA PRO A 145 -17.19 7.96 9.89
C PRO A 145 -16.76 8.81 8.67
N GLN A 146 -16.19 9.99 8.96
CA GLN A 146 -15.82 10.96 7.92
C GLN A 146 -14.79 10.41 6.93
N ILE A 147 -15.12 10.51 5.65
CA ILE A 147 -14.20 10.30 4.53
C ILE A 147 -14.02 11.61 3.75
N THR A 148 -12.88 11.76 3.07
CA THR A 148 -12.64 12.90 2.18
C THR A 148 -12.98 12.50 0.76
N LEU A 149 -13.94 13.18 0.14
CA LEU A 149 -14.19 13.08 -1.30
C LEU A 149 -13.25 14.00 -2.06
N ALA A 150 -12.59 13.44 -3.08
CA ALA A 150 -11.67 14.15 -3.95
C ALA A 150 -12.06 13.94 -5.41
N PHE A 151 -12.46 15.01 -6.09
CA PHE A 151 -12.99 14.93 -7.46
C PHE A 151 -11.86 15.05 -8.49
N ILE A 152 -11.56 13.96 -9.21
CA ILE A 152 -10.48 13.91 -10.20
C ILE A 152 -11.00 13.68 -11.63
N PRO A 153 -10.67 14.54 -12.63
CA PRO A 153 -11.17 14.42 -14.01
C PRO A 153 -10.87 13.09 -14.71
N ALA A 154 -9.80 12.40 -14.29
CA ALA A 154 -9.36 11.14 -14.90
C ALA A 154 -10.27 9.95 -14.59
N ALA A 155 -11.15 10.04 -13.59
CA ALA A 155 -12.00 8.93 -13.18
C ALA A 155 -13.20 8.66 -14.10
N LYS A 156 -13.48 9.53 -15.10
CA LYS A 156 -14.54 9.40 -16.14
C LYS A 156 -15.78 8.62 -15.67
N ASP A 157 -15.85 7.33 -16.03
CA ASP A 157 -17.00 6.44 -15.86
C ASP A 157 -16.88 5.49 -14.65
N LEU A 158 -15.76 5.51 -13.93
CA LEU A 158 -15.56 4.71 -12.73
C LEU A 158 -16.15 5.42 -11.51
N PRO A 159 -16.88 4.71 -10.64
CA PRO A 159 -17.55 5.30 -9.47
C PRO A 159 -16.55 5.93 -8.48
N GLY A 160 -15.31 5.45 -8.48
CA GLY A 160 -14.20 5.99 -7.71
C GLY A 160 -13.36 4.87 -7.11
N SER A 161 -12.37 5.22 -6.29
CA SER A 161 -11.61 4.24 -5.51
C SER A 161 -11.10 4.84 -4.21
N MET A 162 -11.07 4.02 -3.16
CA MET A 162 -10.62 4.41 -1.84
C MET A 162 -9.09 4.32 -1.71
N VAL A 163 -8.45 5.43 -1.34
CA VAL A 163 -7.01 5.50 -1.03
C VAL A 163 -6.81 6.04 0.38
N GLY A 164 -6.62 5.14 1.35
CA GLY A 164 -6.61 5.49 2.75
C GLY A 164 -7.98 6.00 3.21
N GLU A 165 -8.06 7.27 3.61
CA GLU A 165 -9.27 8.01 4.00
C GLU A 165 -9.77 8.98 2.90
N VAL A 166 -9.17 8.94 1.72
CA VAL A 166 -9.59 9.74 0.55
C VAL A 166 -10.26 8.85 -0.50
N PHE A 167 -11.50 9.16 -0.84
CA PHE A 167 -12.20 8.56 -1.96
C PHE A 167 -11.99 9.41 -3.21
N LEU A 168 -11.30 8.85 -4.20
CA LEU A 168 -11.03 9.49 -5.47
C LEU A 168 -12.25 9.28 -6.38
N ALA A 169 -13.09 10.31 -6.51
CA ALA A 169 -14.36 10.26 -7.23
C ALA A 169 -14.27 10.90 -8.63
N SER A 170 -15.16 10.49 -9.52
CA SER A 170 -15.45 11.21 -10.77
C SER A 170 -16.07 12.59 -10.47
N PRO A 171 -15.75 13.65 -11.26
CA PRO A 171 -16.24 15.02 -11.04
C PRO A 171 -17.74 15.22 -11.26
N THR A 172 -18.48 14.17 -11.63
CA THR A 172 -19.93 14.18 -11.80
C THR A 172 -20.68 13.30 -10.79
N PRO A 173 -20.49 13.44 -9.46
CA PRO A 173 -21.24 12.64 -8.52
C PRO A 173 -22.68 13.14 -8.44
N ARG A 174 -23.64 12.32 -8.87
CA ARG A 174 -25.07 12.48 -8.54
C ARG A 174 -25.35 11.70 -7.25
N VAL A 175 -24.91 12.22 -6.11
CA VAL A 175 -25.07 11.54 -4.82
C VAL A 175 -26.06 12.32 -3.94
N ASN A 176 -27.25 11.74 -3.74
CA ASN A 176 -28.21 12.19 -2.72
C ASN A 176 -27.61 11.90 -1.31
N PRO A 177 -27.88 12.71 -0.28
CA PRO A 177 -27.40 12.51 1.10
C PRO A 177 -27.55 11.09 1.67
N VAL A 178 -28.68 10.42 1.44
CA VAL A 178 -28.90 9.03 1.89
C VAL A 178 -27.91 8.08 1.23
N ARG A 179 -27.72 8.23 -0.09
CA ARG A 179 -26.73 7.46 -0.84
C ARG A 179 -25.31 7.83 -0.44
N ALA A 180 -25.06 9.09 -0.05
CA ALA A 180 -23.76 9.53 0.44
C ALA A 180 -23.39 8.87 1.77
N ARG A 181 -24.37 8.69 2.67
CA ARG A 181 -24.18 7.98 3.94
C ARG A 181 -23.89 6.50 3.73
N LEU A 182 -24.68 5.81 2.90
CA LEU A 182 -24.46 4.39 2.59
C LEU A 182 -23.10 4.18 1.91
N LEU A 183 -22.76 5.04 0.95
CA LEU A 183 -21.45 5.07 0.33
C LEU A 183 -20.35 5.27 1.39
N ALA A 184 -20.45 6.29 2.25
CA ALA A 184 -19.45 6.54 3.27
C ALA A 184 -19.27 5.35 4.25
N GLN A 185 -20.34 4.63 4.57
CA GLN A 185 -20.25 3.41 5.38
C GLN A 185 -19.49 2.30 4.67
N HIS A 186 -19.80 2.04 3.40
CA HIS A 186 -19.08 1.09 2.56
C HIS A 186 -17.59 1.48 2.43
N GLU A 187 -17.31 2.71 2.01
CA GLU A 187 -15.94 3.22 1.86
C GLU A 187 -15.15 3.22 3.19
N SER A 188 -15.84 3.41 4.31
CA SER A 188 -15.19 3.35 5.63
C SER A 188 -14.62 1.98 5.97
N ARG A 189 -15.17 0.90 5.41
CA ARG A 189 -14.64 -0.46 5.58
C ARG A 189 -13.35 -0.65 4.79
N HIS A 190 -13.22 -0.02 3.61
CA HIS A 190 -11.94 0.03 2.90
C HIS A 190 -10.86 0.80 3.67
N VAL A 191 -11.22 1.81 4.48
CA VAL A 191 -10.26 2.48 5.39
C VAL A 191 -9.67 1.47 6.38
N ASP A 192 -10.49 0.57 6.93
CA ASP A 192 -10.03 -0.45 7.86
C ASP A 192 -9.12 -1.47 7.16
N GLN A 193 -9.45 -1.87 5.92
CA GLN A 193 -8.58 -2.70 5.09
C GLN A 193 -7.22 -2.01 4.86
N TRP A 194 -7.22 -0.72 4.49
CA TRP A 194 -6.00 0.07 4.33
C TRP A 194 -5.15 0.09 5.61
N ALA A 195 -5.77 0.26 6.78
CA ALA A 195 -5.08 0.30 8.06
C ALA A 195 -4.38 -1.03 8.37
N VAL A 196 -5.10 -2.16 8.21
CA VAL A 196 -4.56 -3.50 8.45
C VAL A 196 -3.40 -3.80 7.51
N PHE A 197 -3.58 -3.56 6.21
CA PHE A 197 -2.57 -3.87 5.21
C PHE A 197 -1.34 -2.97 5.31
N THR A 198 -1.51 -1.70 5.69
CA THR A 198 -0.40 -0.77 5.95
C THR A 198 0.43 -1.26 7.13
N LEU A 199 -0.21 -1.74 8.21
CA LEU A 199 0.49 -2.32 9.35
C LEU A 199 1.30 -3.57 8.96
N VAL A 200 0.67 -4.49 8.19
CA VAL A 200 1.29 -5.77 7.84
C VAL A 200 2.43 -5.60 6.83
N GLY A 201 2.20 -4.91 5.72
CA GLY A 201 3.13 -4.86 4.58
C GLY A 201 3.48 -3.46 4.08
N GLY A 202 3.13 -2.41 4.83
CA GLY A 202 3.33 -1.03 4.43
C GLY A 202 2.31 -0.56 3.39
N ILE A 203 2.48 0.67 2.93
CA ILE A 203 1.53 1.39 2.09
C ILE A 203 1.23 0.75 0.72
N ALA A 204 2.04 -0.23 0.29
CA ALA A 204 1.90 -0.87 -1.01
C ALA A 204 1.15 -2.21 -0.96
N LEU A 205 0.89 -2.79 0.22
CA LEU A 205 0.37 -4.15 0.30
C LEU A 205 -1.09 -4.23 -0.17
N LEU A 206 -1.97 -3.31 0.25
CA LEU A 206 -3.38 -3.35 -0.16
C LEU A 206 -3.55 -3.19 -1.67
N PRO A 207 -2.95 -2.18 -2.36
CA PRO A 207 -3.09 -2.07 -3.81
C PRO A 207 -2.65 -3.32 -4.58
N VAL A 208 -1.58 -3.98 -4.13
CA VAL A 208 -1.10 -5.22 -4.74
C VAL A 208 -2.06 -6.37 -4.49
N ALA A 209 -2.53 -6.53 -3.25
CA ALA A 209 -3.46 -7.59 -2.90
C ALA A 209 -4.82 -7.41 -3.59
N TYR A 210 -5.32 -6.18 -3.61
CA TYR A 210 -6.55 -5.82 -4.31
C TYR A 210 -6.43 -6.08 -5.80
N LEU A 211 -5.32 -5.68 -6.45
CA LEU A 211 -5.10 -5.96 -7.88
C LEU A 211 -5.06 -7.47 -8.17
N VAL A 212 -4.38 -8.26 -7.34
CA VAL A 212 -4.34 -9.71 -7.49
C VAL A 212 -5.74 -10.28 -7.39
N ASP A 213 -6.49 -9.89 -6.36
CA ASP A 213 -7.84 -10.38 -6.14
C ASP A 213 -8.80 -9.93 -7.23
N ASP A 214 -8.77 -8.67 -7.66
CA ASP A 214 -9.61 -8.13 -8.74
C ASP A 214 -9.35 -8.80 -10.09
N THR A 215 -8.10 -9.17 -10.39
CA THR A 215 -7.81 -9.95 -11.60
C THR A 215 -8.36 -11.37 -11.54
N LEU A 216 -8.48 -11.95 -10.34
CA LEU A 216 -9.05 -13.29 -10.15
C LEU A 216 -10.58 -13.22 -10.08
N PHE A 217 -11.13 -12.26 -9.33
CA PHE A 217 -12.52 -12.07 -8.96
C PHE A 217 -12.88 -10.59 -9.20
N PRO A 218 -13.29 -10.22 -10.42
CA PRO A 218 -13.49 -8.83 -10.79
C PRO A 218 -14.75 -8.24 -10.16
N GLY A 219 -14.71 -6.93 -9.87
CA GLY A 219 -15.90 -6.17 -9.51
C GLY A 219 -16.58 -6.68 -8.23
N SER A 220 -17.87 -7.05 -8.31
CA SER A 220 -18.64 -7.51 -7.14
C SER A 220 -18.18 -8.86 -6.58
N GLU A 221 -17.37 -9.61 -7.32
CA GLU A 221 -16.78 -10.86 -6.81
C GLU A 221 -15.52 -10.64 -5.99
N ASN A 222 -14.93 -9.44 -6.07
CA ASN A 222 -13.72 -9.10 -5.35
C ASN A 222 -13.97 -9.22 -3.84
N HIS A 223 -13.12 -9.99 -3.15
CA HIS A 223 -13.28 -10.27 -1.73
C HIS A 223 -13.13 -9.01 -0.87
N PHE A 224 -12.36 -8.02 -1.31
CA PHE A 224 -12.24 -6.74 -0.61
C PHE A 224 -13.54 -5.93 -0.74
N GLU A 225 -14.18 -5.95 -1.90
CA GLU A 225 -15.48 -5.30 -2.13
C GLU A 225 -16.59 -6.00 -1.33
N GLN A 226 -16.62 -7.33 -1.33
CA GLN A 226 -17.55 -8.12 -0.53
C GLN A 226 -17.36 -7.89 0.97
N ALA A 227 -16.11 -7.85 1.45
CA ALA A 227 -15.80 -7.54 2.85
C ALA A 227 -16.14 -6.08 3.20
N ALA A 228 -16.17 -5.18 2.22
CA ALA A 228 -16.68 -3.83 2.36
C ALA A 228 -18.21 -3.72 2.20
N GLY A 229 -18.90 -4.85 2.03
CA GLY A 229 -20.36 -4.98 1.97
C GLY A 229 -20.99 -4.18 0.84
N LEU A 230 -21.08 -4.83 -0.33
CA LEU A 230 -21.64 -4.28 -1.56
C LEU A 230 -23.12 -3.88 -1.41
N ASP A 231 -23.92 -4.73 -0.76
CA ASP A 231 -25.36 -4.51 -0.57
C ASP A 231 -25.63 -3.29 0.34
N ASP A 232 -24.82 -3.12 1.38
CA ASP A 232 -24.93 -1.98 2.31
C ASP A 232 -24.48 -0.66 1.65
N GLY A 233 -23.67 -0.72 0.59
CA GLY A 233 -23.15 0.46 -0.11
C GLY A 233 -24.14 1.10 -1.07
N GLY A 234 -25.32 0.49 -1.27
CA GLY A 234 -26.32 0.97 -2.23
C GLY A 234 -25.89 0.80 -3.68
N TYR A 235 -24.95 -0.11 -3.96
CA TYR A 235 -24.62 -0.53 -5.31
C TYR A 235 -25.72 -1.49 -5.81
N ARG A 236 -26.09 -1.35 -7.09
CA ARG A 236 -27.00 -2.32 -7.70
C ARG A 236 -26.24 -3.64 -7.91
N PRO A 237 -26.86 -4.80 -7.64
CA PRO A 237 -26.28 -6.07 -8.02
C PRO A 237 -25.93 -6.06 -9.50
N VAL A 238 -24.73 -6.52 -9.85
CA VAL A 238 -24.35 -6.71 -11.25
C VAL A 238 -25.24 -7.83 -11.80
N PRO A 239 -25.93 -7.65 -12.95
CA PRO A 239 -26.63 -8.74 -13.60
C PRO A 239 -25.61 -9.78 -14.05
N ASP A 240 -25.79 -11.04 -13.65
CA ASP A 240 -24.96 -12.19 -14.03
C ASP A 240 -23.45 -11.99 -13.77
N PRO A 241 -23.01 -11.86 -12.49
CA PRO A 241 -21.59 -11.75 -12.19
C PRO A 241 -20.84 -13.02 -12.66
N PRO A 242 -19.61 -12.88 -13.18
CA PRO A 242 -18.85 -14.01 -13.71
C PRO A 242 -18.48 -14.97 -12.57
N VAL A 243 -19.21 -16.06 -12.42
CA VAL A 243 -19.08 -16.99 -11.27
C VAL A 243 -17.66 -17.57 -11.15
N GLY A 244 -16.88 -17.04 -10.22
CA GLY A 244 -15.62 -17.60 -9.75
C GLY A 244 -14.37 -17.11 -10.48
N PRO A 245 -13.20 -17.73 -10.20
CA PRO A 245 -11.93 -17.16 -10.59
C PRO A 245 -11.73 -17.19 -12.11
N GLN A 246 -11.27 -16.09 -12.68
CA GLN A 246 -10.94 -16.00 -14.10
C GLN A 246 -9.81 -16.96 -14.45
N ARG A 247 -10.10 -17.97 -15.29
CA ARG A 247 -9.15 -19.05 -15.62
C ARG A 247 -7.81 -18.54 -16.17
N TRP A 248 -7.83 -17.50 -17.00
CA TRP A 248 -6.61 -16.90 -17.54
C TRP A 248 -5.78 -16.23 -16.44
N ALA A 249 -6.43 -15.59 -15.46
CA ALA A 249 -5.77 -14.95 -14.33
C ALA A 249 -5.17 -15.98 -13.38
N VAL A 250 -5.87 -17.11 -13.15
CA VAL A 250 -5.30 -18.26 -12.42
C VAL A 250 -4.02 -18.74 -13.12
N GLY A 251 -4.06 -18.95 -14.44
CA GLY A 251 -2.88 -19.32 -15.23
C GLY A 251 -1.73 -18.32 -15.10
N LEU A 252 -2.04 -17.02 -15.17
CA LEU A 252 -1.07 -15.93 -15.00
C LEU A 252 -0.40 -16.00 -13.62
N TRP A 253 -1.18 -16.03 -12.53
CA TRP A 253 -0.65 -15.99 -11.17
C TRP A 253 0.08 -17.28 -10.80
N VAL A 254 -0.40 -18.45 -11.24
CA VAL A 254 0.34 -19.72 -11.14
C VAL A 254 1.69 -19.61 -11.86
N GLY A 255 1.71 -19.06 -13.08
CA GLY A 255 2.94 -18.80 -13.83
C GLY A 255 3.92 -17.90 -13.06
N VAL A 256 3.43 -16.79 -12.50
CA VAL A 256 4.24 -15.88 -11.66
C VAL A 256 4.80 -16.61 -10.44
N LEU A 257 3.98 -17.37 -9.72
CA LEU A 257 4.39 -18.13 -8.54
C LEU A 257 5.43 -19.19 -8.89
N LEU A 258 5.26 -19.92 -10.00
CA LEU A 258 6.21 -20.91 -10.50
C LEU A 258 7.54 -20.27 -10.89
N LEU A 259 7.52 -19.10 -11.54
CA LEU A 259 8.75 -18.36 -11.88
C LEU A 259 9.49 -17.89 -10.62
N LEU A 260 8.76 -17.38 -9.62
CA LEU A 260 9.33 -16.99 -8.33
C LEU A 260 9.89 -18.20 -7.57
N ALA A 261 9.15 -19.31 -7.50
CA ALA A 261 9.55 -20.55 -6.85
C ALA A 261 10.79 -21.14 -7.52
N ARG A 262 10.79 -21.28 -8.87
CA ARG A 262 11.94 -21.73 -9.66
C ARG A 262 13.17 -20.87 -9.40
N ARG A 263 13.02 -19.55 -9.33
CA ARG A 263 14.12 -18.63 -9.01
C ARG A 263 14.64 -18.82 -7.59
N ARG A 264 13.75 -19.06 -6.61
CA ARG A 264 14.10 -19.30 -5.20
C ARG A 264 14.77 -20.65 -4.99
N ILE A 265 14.24 -21.72 -5.58
CA ILE A 265 14.81 -23.07 -5.51
C ILE A 265 16.20 -23.07 -6.15
N ARG A 266 16.36 -22.50 -7.36
CA ARG A 266 17.69 -22.37 -7.99
C ARG A 266 18.68 -21.62 -7.12
N TRP A 267 18.24 -20.55 -6.47
CA TRP A 267 19.07 -19.80 -5.54
C TRP A 267 19.45 -20.63 -4.30
N ALA A 268 18.50 -21.35 -3.71
CA ALA A 268 18.71 -22.19 -2.54
C ALA A 268 19.66 -23.37 -2.85
N VAL A 269 19.41 -24.10 -3.95
CA VAL A 269 20.26 -25.20 -4.43
C VAL A 269 21.68 -24.73 -4.68
N ARG A 270 21.86 -23.60 -5.40
CA ARG A 270 23.21 -23.03 -5.63
C ARG A 270 23.90 -22.66 -4.31
N THR A 271 23.14 -22.12 -3.35
CA THR A 271 23.68 -21.74 -2.04
C THR A 271 24.09 -22.97 -1.22
N ALA A 272 23.32 -24.07 -1.31
CA ALA A 272 23.61 -25.31 -0.60
C ALA A 272 24.81 -26.05 -1.22
N VAL A 273 24.80 -26.28 -2.53
CA VAL A 273 25.84 -27.04 -3.24
C VAL A 273 27.20 -26.31 -3.21
N ARG A 274 27.21 -24.98 -3.34
CA ARG A 274 28.45 -24.22 -3.51
C ARG A 274 29.03 -23.63 -2.23
N ARG A 275 28.54 -24.08 -1.07
CA ARG A 275 29.17 -23.76 0.23
C ARG A 275 30.62 -24.24 0.33
N ARG A 276 31.05 -25.17 -0.53
CA ARG A 276 32.36 -25.85 -0.48
C ARG A 276 33.33 -25.50 -1.62
N SER A 277 32.92 -24.75 -2.65
CA SER A 277 33.80 -24.42 -3.78
C SER A 277 34.68 -23.21 -3.48
N THR A 278 35.89 -23.17 -4.05
CA THR A 278 36.71 -21.95 -4.17
C THR A 278 36.08 -21.03 -5.22
N HIS A 279 36.03 -19.71 -4.94
CA HIS A 279 35.38 -18.72 -5.81
C HIS A 279 36.36 -17.65 -6.22
N SER A 280 36.19 -17.09 -7.43
CA SER A 280 36.94 -15.92 -7.88
C SER A 280 36.78 -14.75 -6.89
N PRO A 281 37.83 -13.95 -6.66
CA PRO A 281 37.73 -12.73 -5.85
C PRO A 281 36.56 -11.84 -6.32
N GLY A 282 35.78 -11.28 -5.39
CA GLY A 282 34.65 -10.40 -5.72
C GLY A 282 33.35 -11.10 -6.15
N ARG A 283 33.31 -12.44 -6.22
CA ARG A 283 32.08 -13.19 -6.51
C ARG A 283 31.73 -14.17 -5.39
N CYS A 284 30.45 -14.20 -5.01
CA CYS A 284 29.95 -15.18 -4.04
C CYS A 284 29.52 -16.48 -4.74
N PRO A 285 29.40 -17.61 -4.01
CA PRO A 285 29.00 -18.90 -4.57
C PRO A 285 27.71 -18.88 -5.40
N VAL A 286 26.81 -17.95 -5.09
CA VAL A 286 25.52 -17.79 -5.77
C VAL A 286 25.68 -17.21 -7.19
N HIS A 287 26.75 -16.45 -7.44
CA HIS A 287 26.93 -15.62 -8.64
C HIS A 287 28.18 -15.95 -9.48
N THR A 288 29.02 -16.89 -9.06
CA THR A 288 30.06 -17.47 -9.94
C THR A 288 29.40 -18.25 -11.07
N THR A 289 29.72 -17.98 -12.33
CA THR A 289 29.26 -18.78 -13.48
C THR A 289 30.44 -19.64 -13.90
N GLY A 290 30.30 -20.96 -13.87
CA GLY A 290 31.39 -21.91 -14.18
C GLY A 290 31.65 -22.92 -13.07
N TRP A 291 31.86 -24.16 -13.48
CA TRP A 291 32.71 -25.12 -12.77
C TRP A 291 34.09 -24.90 -13.40
N THR A 292 35.09 -24.54 -12.61
CA THR A 292 36.50 -24.72 -13.02
C THR A 292 36.92 -26.10 -12.60
#